data_AF-A0A395L169-F1
#
_entry.id   AF-A0A395L169-F1
#
_cell.length_a   1.000
_cell.length_b   1.000
_cell.length_c   1.000
_cell.angle_alpha   90.00
_cell.angle_beta   90.00
_cell.angle_gamma   90.00
#
_symmetry.space_group_name_H-M   'P 1'
#
loop_
_entity.id
_entity.type
_entity.pdbx_description
1 polymer ?
#
loop_
_entity_poly.entity_id
_entity_poly.type
_entity_poly.pdbx_seq_one_letter_code
_entity_poly.pdbx_strand_id
1 'polypeptide(L)' 'MNEPLSPDLLRKMHAYWRAANFLSVGQIYLRDNPLLQEPLHLKHVKPRRLAIGARRRG' A
#
# COMPACT_ATOMS: atom_id res chain seq x y z
N MET A 1 -13.43 -32.57 1.88
CA MET A 1 -12.67 -31.33 1.60
C MET A 1 -11.22 -31.70 1.31
N ASN A 2 -10.91 -32.25 0.13
CA ASN A 2 -9.52 -32.64 -0.19
C ASN A 2 -9.18 -32.45 -1.68
N GLU A 3 -9.93 -31.59 -2.36
CA GLU A 3 -9.62 -31.21 -3.73
C GLU A 3 -8.83 -29.90 -3.72
N PRO A 4 -7.76 -29.80 -4.53
CA PRO A 4 -7.01 -28.57 -4.66
C PRO A 4 -7.89 -27.46 -5.24
N LEU A 5 -7.63 -26.22 -4.83
CA LEU A 5 -8.32 -25.06 -5.39
C LEU A 5 -8.12 -25.02 -6.91
N SER A 6 -9.17 -24.63 -7.63
CA SER A 6 -9.03 -24.46 -9.08
C SER A 6 -7.97 -23.41 -9.40
N PRO A 7 -7.21 -23.59 -10.50
CA PRO A 7 -6.20 -22.63 -10.91
C PRO A 7 -6.77 -21.20 -11.09
N ASP A 8 -8.01 -21.09 -11.56
CA ASP A 8 -8.72 -19.81 -11.72
C ASP A 8 -8.96 -19.10 -10.39
N LEU A 9 -9.40 -19.84 -9.38
CA LEU A 9 -9.63 -19.29 -8.05
C LEU A 9 -8.31 -18.81 -7.43
N LEU A 10 -7.25 -19.60 -7.57
CA LEU A 10 -5.92 -19.22 -7.10
C LEU A 10 -5.41 -17.94 -7.77
N ARG A 11 -5.60 -17.80 -9.09
CA ARG A 11 -5.24 -16.57 -9.84
C ARG A 11 -6.02 -15.35 -9.34
N LYS A 12 -7.33 -15.50 -9.09
CA LYS A 12 -8.18 -14.40 -8.58
C LYS A 12 -7.77 -13.98 -7.17
N MET A 13 -7.50 -14.94 -6.28
CA MET A 13 -7.01 -14.66 -4.92
C MET A 13 -5.67 -13.93 -4.96
N HIS A 14 -4.74 -14.36 -5.82
CA HIS A 14 -3.44 -13.69 -5.98
C HIS A 14 -3.59 -12.27 -6.53
N ALA A 15 -4.48 -12.05 -7.51
CA ALA A 15 -4.77 -10.71 -8.04
C ALA A 15 -5.37 -9.80 -6.96
N TYR A 16 -6.33 -10.31 -6.19
CA TYR A 16 -6.94 -9.60 -5.07
C TYR A 16 -5.90 -9.21 -4.02
N TRP A 17 -5.03 -10.15 -3.63
CA TRP A 17 -3.98 -9.90 -2.64
C TRP A 17 -3.03 -8.78 -3.08
N ARG A 18 -2.60 -8.78 -4.35
CA ARG A 18 -1.75 -7.69 -4.90
C ARG A 18 -2.47 -6.35 -4.89
N ALA A 19 -3.74 -6.31 -5.29
CA ALA A 19 -4.53 -5.08 -5.28
C ALA A 19 -4.71 -4.52 -3.86
N ALA A 20 -5.04 -5.38 -2.89
CA ALA A 20 -5.20 -5.00 -1.49
C ALA A 20 -3.89 -4.45 -0.90
N ASN A 21 -2.76 -5.10 -1.18
CA ASN A 21 -1.45 -4.63 -0.70
C ASN A 21 -1.07 -3.29 -1.32
N PHE A 22 -1.31 -3.11 -2.62
CA PHE A 22 -1.04 -1.85 -3.32
C PHE A 22 -1.86 -0.69 -2.72
N LEU A 23 -3.17 -0.90 -2.52
CA LEU A 23 -4.05 0.08 -1.90
C LEU A 23 -3.63 0.40 -0.47
N SER A 24 -3.27 -0.62 0.33
CA SER A 24 -2.84 -0.43 1.72
C SER A 24 -1.59 0.44 1.82
N VAL A 25 -0.56 0.16 1.00
CA VAL A 25 0.66 0.96 0.93
C VAL A 25 0.34 2.39 0.45
N GLY A 26 -0.49 2.51 -0.59
CA GLY A 26 -0.95 3.80 -1.11
C GLY A 26 -1.65 4.65 -0.05
N GLN A 27 -2.58 4.08 0.70
CA GLN A 27 -3.32 4.77 1.77
C GLN A 27 -2.39 5.26 2.89
N ILE A 28 -1.36 4.49 3.25
CA ILE A 28 -0.42 4.86 4.32
C ILE A 28 0.51 5.99 3.85
N TYR A 29 1.06 5.90 2.64
CA TYR A 29 2.18 6.74 2.22
C TYR A 29 1.85 7.82 1.20
N LEU A 30 0.87 7.61 0.32
CA LEU A 30 0.57 8.55 -0.75
C LEU A 30 -0.50 9.54 -0.33
N ARG A 31 -0.30 10.81 -0.67
CA ARG A 31 -1.31 11.87 -0.59
C ARG A 31 -1.91 12.21 -1.95
N ASP A 32 -1.23 11.83 -3.04
CA ASP A 32 -1.63 12.08 -4.43
C ASP A 32 -1.01 11.02 -5.36
N ASN A 33 -1.43 10.97 -6.62
CA ASN A 33 -1.02 9.99 -7.64
C ASN A 33 -1.11 8.51 -7.18
N PRO A 34 -2.26 8.06 -6.64
CA PRO A 34 -2.41 6.74 -6.03
C PRO A 34 -2.30 5.58 -7.02
N LEU A 35 -2.50 5.82 -8.32
CA LEU A 35 -2.41 4.82 -9.38
C LEU A 35 -1.15 4.96 -10.25
N LEU A 36 -0.21 5.84 -9.88
CA LEU A 36 1.04 6.07 -10.60
C LEU A 36 0.83 6.40 -12.09
N GLN A 37 -0.14 7.26 -12.39
CA GLN A 37 -0.41 7.72 -13.77
C GLN A 37 0.74 8.58 -14.33
N GLU A 38 1.51 9.19 -13.44
CA GLU A 38 2.81 9.80 -13.72
C GLU A 38 3.91 9.18 -12.83
N PRO A 39 5.21 9.32 -13.17
CA PRO A 39 6.30 8.85 -12.33
C PRO A 39 6.18 9.31 -10.87
N LEU A 40 6.59 8.45 -9.94
CA LEU A 40 6.47 8.77 -8.51
C LEU A 40 7.48 9.85 -8.11
N HIS A 41 6.98 10.94 -7.54
CA HIS A 41 7.76 12.05 -7.03
C HIS A 41 7.52 12.23 -5.52
N LEU A 42 8.48 12.84 -4.80
CA LEU A 42 8.36 13.12 -3.37
C LEU A 42 7.11 13.94 -3.02
N LYS A 43 6.64 14.80 -3.95
CA LYS A 43 5.40 15.57 -3.81
C LYS A 43 4.16 14.69 -3.64
N HIS A 44 4.18 13.42 -4.07
CA HIS A 44 3.07 12.48 -3.92
C HIS A 44 3.02 11.79 -2.56
N VAL A 45 4.10 11.86 -1.78
CA VAL A 45 4.22 11.16 -0.50
C VAL A 45 3.74 12.08 0.63
N LYS A 46 2.97 11.53 1.58
CA LYS A 46 2.57 12.21 2.81
C LYS A 46 3.82 12.66 3.59
N PRO A 47 3.90 13.93 4.02
CA PRO A 47 4.94 14.34 4.95
C PRO A 47 4.72 13.58 6.27
N ARG A 48 5.65 12.71 6.65
CA ARG A 48 5.53 11.96 7.91
C ARG A 48 5.68 12.93 9.09
N ARG A 49 4.69 12.97 9.99
CA ARG A 49 4.90 13.37 11.38
C ARG A 49 5.38 12.14 12.14
N LEU A 50 6.67 12.09 12.48
CA LEU A 50 7.20 11.04 13.33
C LEU A 50 6.59 11.22 14.72
N ALA A 51 5.74 10.28 15.14
CA ALA A 51 5.29 10.17 16.53
C ALA A 51 6.36 9.43 17.35
N ILE A 52 7.60 9.93 17.35
CA ILE A 52 8.58 9.59 18.38
C ILE A 52 9.04 10.90 18.99
N GLY A 53 8.83 10.99 20.31
CA GLY A 53 8.80 12.24 21.05
C GLY A 53 9.97 13.15 20.75
N ALA A 54 9.67 14.28 20.11
CA ALA A 54 10.47 15.48 20.25
C ALA A 54 10.28 16.00 21.68
N ARG A 55 10.80 15.27 22.66
CA ARG A 55 11.02 15.81 24.00
C ARG A 55 12.21 16.76 23.85
N ARG A 56 11.94 17.98 23.36
CA ARG A 56 12.84 19.11 23.53
C ARG A 56 12.97 19.32 25.04
N ARG A 57 14.04 18.81 25.63
CA ARG A 57 14.51 19.32 26.91
C ARG A 57 15.24 20.62 26.60
N GLY A 58 14.68 21.72 27.12
CA GLY A 58 15.45 22.92 27.38
C GLY A 58 16.36 22.74 28.59
#